data_AF-A0A1Y1R6H2-F1
#
_entry.id   AF-A0A1Y1R6H2-F1
#
_cell.length_a   1.000
_cell.length_b   1.000
_cell.length_c   1.000
_cell.angle_alpha   90.00
_cell.angle_beta   90.00
_cell.angle_gamma   90.00
#
_symmetry.space_group_name_H-M   'P 1'
#
loop_
_entity.id
_entity.type
_entity.pdbx_description
1 polymer ?
#
loop_
_entity_poly.entity_id
_entity_poly.type
_entity_poly.pdbx_seq_one_letter_code
_entity_poly.pdbx_strand_id
1 'polypeptide(L)'
;MTPWAEQAITFGKAVILHFHRRNEEESEDDSVYIACLKTVIQGMVSTAPDPLSRRQAQQALYDYARELYVQMWFDIDDDDDQPNLEEALDTFESLYETGRWPD
;
A
#
# COMPACT_ATOMS: atom_id res chain seq x y z
N MET A 1 20.48 7.64 -1.41
CA MET A 1 19.55 6.73 -2.13
C MET A 1 20.11 6.54 -3.54
N THR A 2 19.89 5.41 -4.21
CA THR A 2 20.39 5.26 -5.58
C THR A 2 19.46 6.01 -6.57
N PRO A 3 19.97 6.51 -7.71
CA PRO A 3 19.13 7.18 -8.71
C PRO A 3 18.01 6.28 -9.25
N TRP A 4 18.28 4.99 -9.38
CA TRP A 4 17.26 4.01 -9.76
C TRP A 4 16.17 3.91 -8.68
N ALA A 5 16.55 3.83 -7.40
CA ALA A 5 15.59 3.71 -6.31
C ALA A 5 14.70 4.96 -6.22
N GLU A 6 15.25 6.16 -6.38
CA GLU A 6 14.47 7.40 -6.41
C GLU A 6 13.43 7.41 -7.55
N GLN A 7 13.82 6.99 -8.75
CA GLN A 7 12.91 6.89 -9.89
C GLN A 7 11.84 5.82 -9.68
N ALA A 8 12.23 4.61 -9.25
CA ALA A 8 11.32 3.51 -8.98
C ALA A 8 10.30 3.87 -7.88
N ILE A 9 10.74 4.57 -6.83
CA ILE A 9 9.85 5.08 -5.78
C ILE A 9 8.89 6.11 -6.37
N THR A 10 9.37 7.06 -7.16
CA THR A 10 8.52 8.10 -7.76
C THR A 10 7.43 7.50 -8.66
N PHE A 11 7.81 6.60 -9.57
CA PHE A 11 6.84 5.93 -10.45
C PHE A 11 5.92 4.98 -9.68
N GLY A 12 6.47 4.20 -8.74
CA GLY A 12 5.69 3.29 -7.91
C GLY A 12 4.62 4.03 -7.11
N LYS A 13 4.96 5.16 -6.48
CA LYS A 13 3.99 6.01 -5.77
C LYS A 13 2.90 6.53 -6.70
N ALA A 14 3.24 6.97 -7.92
CA ALA A 14 2.26 7.45 -8.87
C ALA A 14 1.26 6.34 -9.30
N VAL A 15 1.75 5.12 -9.51
CA VAL A 15 0.89 3.96 -9.84
C VAL A 15 0.02 3.58 -8.65
N ILE A 16 0.60 3.46 -7.45
CA ILE A 16 -0.15 3.17 -6.20
C ILE A 16 -1.27 4.20 -6.00
N LEU A 17 -0.97 5.49 -6.15
CA LEU A 17 -1.96 6.56 -5.99
C LEU A 17 -3.10 6.45 -7.02
N HIS A 18 -2.80 6.03 -8.25
CA HIS A 18 -3.84 5.81 -9.26
C HIS A 18 -4.78 4.66 -8.87
N PHE A 19 -4.24 3.54 -8.39
CA PHE A 19 -5.05 2.41 -7.88
C PHE A 19 -5.84 2.79 -6.63
N HIS A 20 -5.25 3.59 -5.74
CA HIS A 20 -5.93 4.08 -4.55
C HIS A 20 -7.16 4.93 -4.89
N ARG A 21 -7.01 5.92 -5.78
CA ARG A 21 -8.15 6.74 -6.22
C ARG A 21 -9.25 5.93 -6.89
N ARG A 22 -8.85 4.92 -7.69
CA ARG A 22 -9.81 3.99 -8.28
C ARG A 22 -10.55 3.21 -7.20
N ASN A 23 -9.88 2.79 -6.14
CA ASN A 23 -10.52 2.13 -5.00
C ASN A 23 -11.52 3.04 -4.30
N GLU A 24 -11.17 4.31 -4.05
CA GLU A 24 -12.09 5.29 -3.46
C GLU A 24 -13.36 5.49 -4.32
N GLU A 25 -13.24 5.42 -5.65
CA GLU A 25 -14.37 5.55 -6.58
C GLU A 25 -15.20 4.27 -6.73
N GLU A 26 -14.56 3.10 -6.75
CA GLU A 26 -15.20 1.81 -7.02
C GLU A 26 -15.59 1.04 -5.75
N SER A 27 -15.08 1.45 -4.58
CA SER A 27 -15.23 0.77 -3.30
C SER A 27 -14.88 -0.72 -3.40
N GLU A 28 -13.67 -1.04 -3.90
CA GLU A 28 -13.22 -2.43 -3.93
C GLU A 28 -13.01 -2.96 -2.50
N ASP A 29 -13.17 -4.27 -2.31
CA ASP A 29 -12.88 -4.93 -1.03
C ASP A 29 -11.41 -4.77 -0.67
N ASP A 30 -11.10 -4.46 0.60
CA ASP A 30 -9.74 -4.24 1.10
C ASP A 30 -8.78 -5.38 0.75
N SER A 31 -9.24 -6.64 0.75
CA SER A 31 -8.41 -7.79 0.39
C SER A 31 -8.00 -7.77 -1.09
N VAL A 32 -8.84 -7.23 -1.96
CA VAL A 32 -8.56 -7.05 -3.39
C VAL A 32 -7.66 -5.83 -3.58
N TYR A 33 -8.02 -4.71 -2.95
CA TYR A 33 -7.27 -3.46 -3.04
C TYR A 33 -5.81 -3.63 -2.57
N ILE A 34 -5.61 -4.18 -1.38
CA ILE A 34 -4.26 -4.38 -0.80
C ILE A 34 -3.46 -5.42 -1.61
N ALA A 35 -4.10 -6.46 -2.15
CA ALA A 35 -3.44 -7.42 -3.04
C ALA A 35 -2.96 -6.75 -4.35
N CYS A 36 -3.74 -5.82 -4.91
CA CYS A 36 -3.33 -5.02 -6.06
C CYS A 36 -2.11 -4.16 -5.73
N LEU A 37 -2.09 -3.45 -4.59
CA LEU A 37 -0.93 -2.66 -4.16
C LEU A 37 0.32 -3.52 -3.99
N LYS A 38 0.19 -4.70 -3.35
CA LYS A 38 1.29 -5.66 -3.20
C LYS A 38 1.85 -6.08 -4.55
N THR A 39 1.00 -6.36 -5.52
CA THR A 39 1.39 -6.73 -6.88
C THR A 39 2.18 -5.62 -7.57
N VAL A 40 1.73 -4.37 -7.45
CA VAL A 40 2.45 -3.20 -7.99
C VAL A 40 3.83 -3.06 -7.34
N ILE A 41 3.91 -3.15 -6.02
CA ILE A 41 5.17 -3.07 -5.28
C ILE A 41 6.12 -4.17 -5.73
N GLN A 42 5.66 -5.42 -5.76
CA GLN A 42 6.44 -6.58 -6.21
C GLN A 42 6.94 -6.41 -7.65
N GLY A 43 6.08 -5.93 -8.56
CA GLY A 43 6.44 -5.62 -9.94
C GLY A 43 7.57 -4.60 -10.03
N MET A 44 7.45 -3.48 -9.30
CA MET A 44 8.48 -2.43 -9.28
C MET A 44 9.82 -2.96 -8.74
N VAL A 45 9.81 -3.63 -7.58
CA VAL A 45 11.05 -4.08 -6.91
C VAL A 45 11.71 -5.27 -7.62
N SER A 46 10.97 -6.01 -8.45
CA SER A 46 11.53 -7.09 -9.27
C SER A 46 12.53 -6.59 -10.30
N THR A 47 12.43 -5.32 -10.70
CA THR A 47 13.30 -4.67 -11.69
C THR A 47 14.55 -4.01 -11.09
N ALA A 48 14.73 -4.13 -9.76
CA ALA A 48 15.85 -3.52 -9.06
C ALA A 48 17.22 -4.08 -9.51
N PRO A 49 18.22 -3.21 -9.78
CA PRO A 49 19.52 -3.63 -10.26
C PRO A 49 20.37 -4.30 -9.17
N ASP A 50 20.06 -4.03 -7.90
CA ASP A 50 20.82 -4.53 -6.75
C ASP A 50 19.93 -4.68 -5.50
N PRO A 51 20.37 -5.47 -4.49
CA PRO A 51 19.58 -5.71 -3.28
C PRO A 51 19.31 -4.46 -2.43
N LEU A 52 20.22 -3.48 -2.41
CA LEU A 52 20.05 -2.26 -1.61
C LEU A 52 18.95 -1.40 -2.23
N SER A 53 19.00 -1.17 -3.53
CA SER A 53 17.97 -0.48 -4.30
C SER A 53 16.61 -1.15 -4.17
N ARG A 54 16.56 -2.50 -4.23
CA ARG A 54 15.34 -3.29 -4.01
C ARG A 54 14.73 -3.00 -2.65
N ARG A 55 15.54 -3.09 -1.58
CA ARG A 55 15.08 -2.88 -0.21
C ARG A 55 14.59 -1.45 0.02
N GLN A 56 15.29 -0.46 -0.54
CA GLN A 56 14.90 0.95 -0.46
C GLN A 56 13.54 1.20 -1.14
N ALA A 57 13.36 0.69 -2.36
CA ALA A 57 12.11 0.84 -3.08
C ALA A 57 10.95 0.08 -2.41
N GLN A 58 11.20 -1.16 -1.95
CA GLN A 58 10.19 -1.96 -1.25
C GLN A 58 9.67 -1.26 -0.01
N GLN A 59 10.57 -0.80 0.87
CA GLN A 59 10.19 -0.13 2.11
C GLN A 59 9.40 1.15 1.82
N ALA A 60 9.92 2.02 0.95
CA ALA A 60 9.31 3.31 0.67
C ALA A 60 7.94 3.22 -0.01
N LEU A 61 7.72 2.20 -0.85
CA LEU A 61 6.43 1.97 -1.50
C LEU A 61 5.43 1.27 -0.56
N TYR A 62 5.90 0.34 0.28
CA TYR A 62 5.09 -0.28 1.33
C TYR A 62 4.56 0.77 2.32
N ASP A 63 5.46 1.62 2.85
CA ASP A 63 5.08 2.64 3.82
C ASP A 63 4.06 3.62 3.23
N TYR A 64 4.22 3.97 1.95
CA TYR A 64 3.29 4.85 1.24
C TYR A 64 1.92 4.20 1.00
N ALA A 65 1.89 2.93 0.61
CA ALA A 65 0.64 2.17 0.46
C ALA A 65 -0.12 2.08 1.80
N ARG A 66 0.60 1.80 2.89
CA ARG A 66 0.03 1.75 4.24
C ARG A 66 -0.52 3.11 4.67
N GLU A 67 0.22 4.19 4.44
CA GLU A 67 -0.21 5.56 4.77
C GLU A 67 -1.52 5.92 4.06
N LEU A 68 -1.63 5.62 2.76
CA LEU A 68 -2.86 5.86 2.00
C LEU A 68 -4.04 5.04 2.52
N TYR A 69 -3.82 3.76 2.82
CA TYR A 69 -4.87 2.90 3.37
C TYR A 69 -5.40 3.42 4.71
N VAL A 70 -4.48 3.77 5.62
CA VAL A 70 -4.85 4.34 6.93
C VAL A 70 -5.58 5.67 6.74
N GLN A 71 -5.16 6.54 5.82
CA GLN A 71 -5.88 7.79 5.54
C GLN A 71 -7.31 7.51 5.09
N MET A 72 -7.49 6.62 4.11
CA MET A 72 -8.82 6.23 3.62
C MET A 72 -9.69 5.61 4.71
N TRP A 73 -9.13 4.75 5.57
CA TRP A 73 -9.86 4.15 6.69
C TRP A 73 -10.43 5.21 7.65
N PHE A 74 -9.69 6.29 7.88
CA PHE A 74 -10.10 7.39 8.76
C PHE A 74 -11.00 8.43 8.06
N ASP A 75 -10.98 8.49 6.73
CA ASP A 75 -11.82 9.39 5.93
C ASP A 75 -13.23 8.81 5.66
N ILE A 76 -13.44 7.51 5.89
CA ILE A 76 -14.77 6.86 5.84
C ILE A 76 -15.54 7.25 7.12
N ASP A 77 -16.26 8.37 7.04
CA ASP A 77 -17.00 9.06 8.12
C ASP A 77 -18.37 8.43 8.41
N ASP A 78 -18.47 7.09 8.45
CA ASP A 78 -19.75 6.40 8.70
C ASP A 78 -19.64 5.40 9.85
N ASP A 79 -20.50 5.63 10.84
CA ASP A 79 -20.77 4.87 12.07
C ASP A 79 -19.94 5.17 13.33
N ASP A 80 -20.66 5.16 14.45
CA ASP A 80 -20.30 5.55 15.83
C ASP A 80 -19.06 4.86 16.45
N ASP A 81 -18.31 4.07 15.67
CA ASP A 81 -17.06 3.44 16.07
C ASP A 81 -15.88 4.34 15.67
N GLN A 82 -15.19 4.87 16.69
CA GLN A 82 -14.00 5.68 16.45
C GLN A 82 -12.96 4.87 15.66
N PRO A 83 -12.52 5.33 14.48
CA PRO A 83 -11.52 4.61 13.70
C PRO A 83 -10.27 4.36 14.54
N ASN A 84 -9.91 3.08 14.70
CA ASN A 84 -8.77 2.65 15.48
C ASN A 84 -7.54 2.50 14.58
N LEU A 85 -6.48 3.26 14.89
CA LEU A 85 -5.23 3.21 14.13
C LEU A 85 -4.59 1.83 14.20
N GLU A 86 -4.66 1.16 15.35
CA GLU A 86 -4.09 -0.18 15.52
C GLU A 86 -4.81 -1.19 14.62
N GLU A 87 -6.14 -1.12 14.57
CA GLU A 87 -6.95 -1.99 13.70
C GLU A 87 -6.68 -1.74 12.21
N ALA A 88 -6.57 -0.48 11.79
CA ALA A 88 -6.23 -0.15 10.40
C ALA A 88 -4.84 -0.66 10.02
N LEU A 89 -3.86 -0.54 10.92
CA LEU A 89 -2.51 -1.04 10.69
C LEU A 89 -2.47 -2.57 10.64
N ASP A 90 -3.11 -3.25 11.60
CA ASP A 90 -3.16 -4.71 11.69
C ASP A 90 -3.90 -5.31 10.49
N THR A 91 -4.99 -4.69 10.06
CA THR A 91 -5.74 -5.09 8.87
C THR A 91 -4.88 -4.96 7.62
N PHE A 92 -4.21 -3.82 7.44
CA PHE A 92 -3.30 -3.64 6.31
C PHE A 92 -2.19 -4.69 6.31
N GLU A 93 -1.55 -4.91 7.45
CA GLU A 93 -0.44 -5.87 7.60
C GLU A 93 -0.91 -7.31 7.32
N SER A 94 -2.03 -7.74 7.91
CA SER A 94 -2.57 -9.08 7.70
C SER A 94 -2.95 -9.31 6.24
N LEU A 95 -3.66 -8.37 5.60
CA LEU A 95 -4.05 -8.47 4.20
C LEU A 95 -2.84 -8.39 3.27
N TYR A 96 -1.87 -7.54 3.57
CA TYR A 96 -0.64 -7.43 2.77
C TYR A 96 0.19 -8.70 2.85
N GLU A 97 0.36 -9.30 4.04
CA GLU A 97 1.20 -10.48 4.22
C GLU A 97 0.50 -11.75 3.73
N THR A 98 -0.73 -11.96 4.21
CA THR A 98 -1.45 -13.23 4.10
C THR A 98 -2.60 -13.22 3.11
N GLY A 99 -3.09 -12.04 2.72
CA GLY A 99 -4.31 -11.88 1.93
C GLY A 99 -5.58 -12.24 2.71
N ARG A 100 -5.54 -12.26 4.04
CA ARG A 100 -6.66 -12.60 4.92
C ARG A 100 -6.87 -11.52 5.97
N TRP A 101 -8.12 -11.34 6.35
CA TRP A 101 -8.51 -10.50 7.49
C TRP A 101 -7.84 -11.03 8.78
N PRO A 102 -7.46 -10.13 9.71
CA PRO A 102 -6.96 -10.55 11.03
C PRO A 102 -8.05 -11.30 11.80
N ASP A 103 -7.64 -12.36 12.52
CA ASP A 103 -8.51 -13.22 13.35
C ASP A 103 -8.90 -12.57 14.68
#